data_AF-A0A132B838-F1
#
_entry.id   AF-A0A132B838-F1
#
_cell.length_a   1.000
_cell.length_b   1.000
_cell.length_c   1.000
_cell.angle_alpha   90.00
_cell.angle_beta   90.00
_cell.angle_gamma   90.00
#
_symmetry.space_group_name_H-M   'P 1'
#
loop_
_entity.id
_entity.type
_entity.pdbx_description
1 polymer ?
#
loop_
_entity_poly.entity_id
_entity_poly.type
_entity_poly.pdbx_seq_one_letter_code
_entity_poly.pdbx_strand_id
1 'polypeptide(L)'
;MSLSRSPSPRPGGGWSSPGLNSPYANVSGRSSPAKSYRESNGGSSVTWESAKAKSDGINGYPSFSTQNNGFFNRHYRTISNSLPHFNLGSDKSYAEKEKLGRGRWMGREGSRMARVRSLVRRVSRNMKLRYLVVIALLAMYFLFYLTPLHYYWRRAKHLGGGKKFVVILAANQGGGVMEWKGPREWAIERDSVRNKKKYTNRWGYDLEIVDMSTKKRYAHEWRESWEKVDTIRNCLRKYPDAEWFWWLDLNTFVMEPSYSLQSHIFNNLAATTYRDINEYNPLNITHPFPAAHLDEEARSPIGDGKASSINLIIPQDCSGFNLGSFFIKRSAWTDRLLDVWWDPVGYEQKHMEWEHKEQDALEFLYINQPWIRPHTAFIQQRKINSFPEGACSENGNDTRIHYNEKERDFVVNMAGCEWGRDCWGEMYNFRELSNYLNRTLWEKFKEDLVAVIWFKITGQKIRI
;
A
#
# COMPACT_ATOMS: atom_id res chain seq x y z
N MET A 1 -19.30 -1.85 46.12
CA MET A 1 -18.77 -0.73 46.93
C MET A 1 -19.48 0.54 46.51
N SER A 2 -20.41 0.99 47.33
CA SER A 2 -21.09 2.28 47.21
C SER A 2 -20.23 3.38 47.84
N LEU A 3 -20.06 4.52 47.17
CA LEU A 3 -20.54 5.83 47.64
C LEU A 3 -19.94 6.98 46.81
N SER A 4 -20.88 7.73 46.23
CA SER A 4 -20.81 9.08 45.70
C SER A 4 -20.44 10.13 46.76
N ARG A 5 -19.56 11.09 46.44
CA ARG A 5 -19.56 12.43 47.06
C ARG A 5 -19.18 13.52 46.06
N SER A 6 -20.06 14.51 45.97
CA SER A 6 -19.93 15.82 45.32
C SER A 6 -19.19 16.83 46.23
N PRO A 7 -18.71 17.97 45.69
CA PRO A 7 -17.70 18.81 46.34
C PRO A 7 -18.28 19.95 47.19
N SER A 8 -17.50 20.36 48.19
CA SER A 8 -17.72 21.53 49.05
C SER A 8 -16.87 22.73 48.59
N PRO A 9 -17.39 23.96 48.55
CA PRO A 9 -16.56 25.17 48.52
C PRO A 9 -16.41 25.79 49.92
N ARG A 10 -15.21 26.29 50.21
CA ARG A 10 -14.87 27.09 51.40
C ARG A 10 -14.77 28.59 51.05
N PRO A 11 -14.81 29.47 52.08
CA PRO A 11 -15.55 30.74 52.05
C PRO A 11 -14.65 31.98 52.06
N GLY A 12 -15.20 33.13 51.64
CA GLY A 12 -14.59 34.44 51.87
C GLY A 12 -15.41 35.60 51.29
N GLY A 13 -16.06 36.38 52.17
CA GLY A 13 -16.43 37.77 51.90
C GLY A 13 -17.92 38.15 51.96
N GLY A 14 -18.48 38.28 53.17
CA GLY A 14 -19.56 39.25 53.52
C GLY A 14 -19.07 40.04 54.74
N TRP A 15 -19.49 41.25 55.11
CA TRP A 15 -20.81 41.91 55.23
C TRP A 15 -20.61 43.46 55.09
N SER A 16 -21.58 44.38 54.90
CA SER A 16 -22.84 44.59 55.64
C SER A 16 -23.81 45.57 54.92
N SER A 17 -25.09 45.16 54.76
CA SER A 17 -26.41 45.82 55.00
C SER A 17 -26.63 47.36 55.00
N PRO A 18 -27.89 47.88 55.04
CA PRO A 18 -29.15 47.50 54.34
C PRO A 18 -29.96 48.72 53.79
N GLY A 19 -30.94 48.50 52.90
CA GLY A 19 -31.92 49.53 52.53
C GLY A 19 -32.98 49.07 51.53
N LEU A 20 -34.19 48.84 52.03
CA LEU A 20 -35.40 48.39 51.34
C LEU A 20 -35.98 49.42 50.35
N ASN A 21 -36.29 49.00 49.12
CA ASN A 21 -37.64 48.99 48.49
C ASN A 21 -37.53 48.92 46.95
N SER A 22 -38.16 47.88 46.39
CA SER A 22 -38.44 47.65 44.95
C SER A 22 -39.43 48.68 44.37
N PRO A 23 -39.85 48.64 43.07
CA PRO A 23 -39.56 47.65 42.01
C PRO A 23 -39.29 48.29 40.62
N TYR A 24 -38.93 47.42 39.67
CA TYR A 24 -39.28 47.41 38.24
C TYR A 24 -38.12 47.22 37.26
N ALA A 25 -38.42 46.31 36.33
CA ALA A 25 -37.92 46.20 34.97
C ALA A 25 -36.52 45.61 34.75
N ASN A 26 -36.54 44.32 34.36
CA ASN A 26 -36.02 43.82 33.10
C ASN A 26 -35.17 44.83 32.30
N VAL A 27 -33.90 44.50 32.06
CA VAL A 27 -33.38 44.11 30.74
C VAL A 27 -31.86 44.06 30.81
N SER A 28 -31.35 42.94 30.32
CA SER A 28 -29.98 42.62 29.94
C SER A 28 -29.12 43.82 29.52
N GLY A 29 -28.12 44.13 30.34
CA GLY A 29 -26.99 44.97 29.95
C GLY A 29 -26.07 44.24 28.98
N ARG A 30 -25.94 44.79 27.76
CA ARG A 30 -24.78 44.56 26.92
C ARG A 30 -23.86 45.76 27.10
N SER A 31 -22.70 45.47 27.66
CA SER A 31 -21.61 46.40 27.94
C SER A 31 -20.73 46.57 26.71
N SER A 32 -20.57 47.81 26.25
CA SER A 32 -19.32 48.37 25.67
C SER A 32 -19.49 49.88 25.40
N PRO A 33 -18.41 50.68 25.51
CA PRO A 33 -18.47 52.07 25.96
C PRO A 33 -18.57 53.06 24.80
N ALA A 34 -19.34 54.14 24.98
CA ALA A 34 -19.25 55.34 24.15
C ALA A 34 -18.60 56.47 24.95
N LYS A 35 -17.49 56.96 24.42
CA LYS A 35 -16.73 58.11 24.93
C LYS A 35 -17.59 59.37 24.87
N SER A 36 -17.55 60.11 25.96
CA SER A 36 -18.04 61.47 26.11
C SER A 36 -17.33 62.44 25.17
N TYR A 37 -18.10 63.27 24.48
CA TYR A 37 -17.66 64.59 24.04
C TYR A 37 -18.66 65.63 24.55
N ARG A 38 -18.11 66.63 25.24
CA ARG A 38 -18.79 67.77 25.84
C ARG A 38 -19.45 68.63 24.76
N GLU A 39 -20.66 69.06 25.06
CA GLU A 39 -21.39 70.10 24.36
C GLU A 39 -21.00 71.47 24.93
N SER A 40 -20.85 72.46 24.04
CA SER A 40 -20.74 73.88 24.38
C SER A 40 -21.76 74.63 23.53
N ASN A 41 -22.79 75.13 24.20
CA ASN A 41 -23.69 76.24 23.88
C ASN A 41 -24.00 76.60 22.42
N GLY A 42 -25.30 76.58 22.08
CA GLY A 42 -25.87 77.36 20.99
C GLY A 42 -27.29 76.91 20.64
N GLY A 43 -28.29 77.74 20.95
CA GLY A 43 -29.71 77.37 20.93
C GLY A 43 -30.29 77.01 19.55
N SER A 44 -31.11 75.95 19.55
CA SER A 44 -32.40 75.89 18.86
C SER A 44 -33.16 74.66 19.38
N SER A 45 -34.31 74.88 20.01
CA SER A 45 -35.15 73.82 20.58
C SER A 45 -35.88 73.07 19.46
N VAL A 46 -35.47 71.84 19.17
CA VAL A 46 -36.23 70.93 18.30
C VAL A 46 -37.20 70.15 19.19
N THR A 47 -38.49 70.49 19.14
CA THR A 47 -39.55 69.82 19.90
C THR A 47 -39.89 68.45 19.31
N TRP A 48 -40.25 67.51 20.19
CA TRP A 48 -40.50 66.09 19.91
C TRP A 48 -41.56 65.83 18.82
N GLU A 49 -42.44 66.80 18.56
CA GLU A 49 -43.46 66.73 17.51
C GLU A 49 -42.89 66.85 16.08
N SER A 50 -41.79 67.58 15.90
CA SER A 50 -41.13 67.75 14.59
C SER A 50 -40.38 66.49 14.12
N ALA A 51 -39.91 65.67 15.05
CA ALA A 51 -39.27 64.39 14.76
C ALA A 51 -40.29 63.30 14.37
N LYS A 52 -41.52 63.37 14.91
CA LYS A 52 -42.59 62.41 14.60
C LYS A 52 -43.20 62.63 13.21
N ALA A 53 -43.34 63.88 12.77
CA ALA A 53 -43.83 64.20 11.42
C ALA A 53 -42.86 63.73 10.30
N LYS A 54 -41.58 63.54 10.60
CA LYS A 54 -40.59 63.01 9.64
C LYS A 54 -40.57 61.47 9.57
N SER A 55 -41.11 60.77 10.57
CA SER A 55 -41.16 59.30 10.60
C SER A 55 -42.41 58.72 9.93
N ASP A 56 -43.49 59.49 9.75
CA ASP A 56 -44.72 59.01 9.09
C ASP A 56 -44.61 58.96 7.54
N GLY A 57 -43.51 59.48 6.96
CA GLY A 57 -43.28 59.52 5.51
C GLY A 57 -42.55 58.31 4.90
N ILE A 58 -42.24 57.27 5.66
CA ILE A 58 -41.44 56.12 5.16
C ILE A 58 -42.04 54.78 5.61
N ASN A 59 -43.30 54.54 5.25
CA ASN A 59 -43.89 53.19 5.25
C ASN A 59 -44.22 52.80 3.81
N GLY A 60 -43.23 52.23 3.11
CA GLY A 60 -43.40 51.76 1.75
C GLY A 60 -42.22 50.93 1.27
N TYR A 61 -42.05 49.71 1.79
CA TYR A 61 -41.32 48.65 1.10
C TYR A 61 -42.02 47.29 1.32
N PRO A 62 -42.10 46.43 0.29
CA PRO A 62 -43.01 45.29 0.26
C PRO A 62 -42.50 44.13 1.11
N SER A 63 -43.43 43.38 1.68
CA SER A 63 -43.16 42.14 2.41
C SER A 63 -42.48 41.10 1.51
N PHE A 64 -41.23 40.78 1.80
CA PHE A 64 -40.47 39.73 1.13
C PHE A 64 -40.98 38.35 1.56
N SER A 65 -41.60 37.61 0.64
CA SER A 65 -41.98 36.22 0.83
C SER A 65 -40.75 35.32 0.83
N THR A 66 -40.51 34.56 1.90
CA THR A 66 -39.46 33.55 1.93
C THR A 66 -39.92 32.30 1.17
N GLN A 67 -39.64 32.21 -0.12
CA GLN A 67 -39.65 30.92 -0.82
C GLN A 67 -38.52 30.02 -0.27
N ASN A 68 -38.86 28.76 -0.05
CA ASN A 68 -38.01 27.68 0.42
C ASN A 68 -36.64 27.66 -0.26
N ASN A 69 -35.59 28.01 0.49
CA ASN A 69 -34.21 27.81 0.07
C ASN A 69 -33.49 26.97 1.14
N GLY A 70 -33.04 25.79 0.70
CA GLY A 70 -32.56 24.70 1.54
C GLY A 70 -31.35 25.02 2.42
N PHE A 71 -31.09 24.10 3.35
CA PHE A 71 -30.07 24.11 4.41
C PHE A 71 -28.71 24.73 4.01
N PHE A 72 -28.24 24.47 2.79
CA PHE A 72 -26.94 24.97 2.30
C PHE A 72 -26.89 26.49 2.05
N ASN A 73 -28.00 27.13 1.64
CA ASN A 73 -28.03 28.58 1.38
C ASN A 73 -28.03 29.41 2.67
N ARG A 74 -28.52 28.84 3.79
CA ARG A 74 -28.46 29.50 5.10
C ARG A 74 -27.03 29.54 5.66
N HIS A 75 -26.24 28.49 5.43
CA HIS A 75 -24.86 28.41 5.90
C HIS A 75 -23.87 29.25 5.07
N TYR A 76 -24.15 29.46 3.78
CA TYR A 76 -23.28 30.28 2.93
C TYR A 76 -23.25 31.76 3.36
N ARG A 77 -24.38 32.29 3.86
CA ARG A 77 -24.45 33.67 4.37
C ARG A 77 -23.72 33.87 5.69
N THR A 78 -23.66 32.84 6.54
CA THR A 78 -22.89 32.89 7.80
C THR A 78 -21.39 32.83 7.54
N ILE A 79 -20.94 32.09 6.52
CA ILE A 79 -19.53 32.04 6.12
C ILE A 79 -19.11 33.32 5.37
N SER A 80 -19.99 33.91 4.55
CA SER A 80 -19.70 35.19 3.87
C SER A 80 -19.61 36.37 4.84
N ASN A 81 -20.36 36.33 5.95
CA ASN A 81 -20.36 37.39 6.96
C ASN A 81 -19.24 37.26 8.00
N SER A 82 -18.54 36.12 8.06
CA SER A 82 -17.37 35.91 8.93
C SER A 82 -16.04 36.20 8.24
N LEU A 83 -16.05 36.58 6.96
CA LEU A 83 -14.86 37.00 6.24
C LEU A 83 -14.64 38.52 6.42
N PRO A 84 -13.45 38.98 6.82
CA PRO A 84 -13.18 40.40 6.94
C PRO A 84 -13.36 41.08 5.58
N HIS A 85 -14.33 42.00 5.48
CA HIS A 85 -14.47 42.88 4.33
C HIS A 85 -13.25 43.80 4.26
N PHE A 86 -12.38 43.54 3.28
CA PHE A 86 -11.40 44.54 2.85
C PHE A 86 -12.14 45.57 2.00
N ASN A 87 -12.51 46.69 2.63
CA ASN A 87 -13.10 47.85 1.97
C ASN A 87 -12.22 48.28 0.79
N LEU A 88 -12.73 48.06 -0.43
CA LEU A 88 -12.13 48.50 -1.67
C LEU A 88 -12.97 49.68 -2.19
N GLY A 89 -12.61 50.89 -1.74
CA GLY A 89 -12.81 52.15 -2.46
C GLY A 89 -14.18 52.83 -2.42
N SER A 90 -14.31 53.85 -1.56
CA SER A 90 -14.87 55.21 -1.80
C SER A 90 -14.91 55.86 -0.40
N ASP A 91 -14.31 56.98 -0.05
CA ASP A 91 -13.94 58.18 -0.79
C ASP A 91 -12.58 58.70 -0.30
N LYS A 92 -11.74 59.16 -1.24
CA LYS A 92 -10.52 59.90 -0.90
C LYS A 92 -10.89 61.33 -0.52
N SER A 93 -11.17 61.56 0.75
CA SER A 93 -11.01 62.90 1.33
C SER A 93 -9.53 63.27 1.28
N TYR A 94 -9.22 64.43 0.68
CA TYR A 94 -7.87 64.93 0.45
C TYR A 94 -7.11 65.31 1.75
N ALA A 95 -7.77 65.20 2.91
CA ALA A 95 -7.28 65.70 4.20
C ALA A 95 -6.36 64.74 4.98
N GLU A 96 -6.19 63.47 4.57
CA GLU A 96 -5.45 62.47 5.36
C GLU A 96 -4.01 62.19 4.88
N LYS A 97 -3.52 62.90 3.87
CA LYS A 97 -2.18 62.63 3.30
C LYS A 97 -0.98 63.03 4.17
N GLU A 98 -1.16 63.75 5.28
CA GLU A 98 -0.03 64.29 6.06
C GLU A 98 0.39 63.47 7.30
N LYS A 99 -0.26 62.34 7.64
CA LYS A 99 0.06 61.60 8.88
C LYS A 99 0.44 60.13 8.70
N LEU A 100 1.08 59.77 7.58
CA LEU A 100 1.61 58.41 7.37
C LEU A 100 3.11 58.26 7.69
N GLY A 101 3.63 59.08 8.61
CA GLY A 101 5.05 59.09 9.00
C GLY A 101 5.43 58.30 10.26
N ARG A 102 4.55 57.50 10.87
CA ARG A 102 4.91 56.75 12.08
C ARG A 102 4.36 55.32 12.09
N GLY A 103 5.26 54.33 12.10
CA GLY A 103 4.97 53.04 12.72
C GLY A 103 4.96 51.80 11.83
N ARG A 104 5.53 51.79 10.62
CA ARG A 104 5.84 50.52 9.94
C ARG A 104 7.31 50.18 10.15
N TRP A 105 7.57 49.11 10.90
CA TRP A 105 8.85 48.41 10.92
C TRP A 105 9.21 47.98 9.49
N MET A 106 9.89 48.85 8.75
CA MET A 106 10.54 48.49 7.50
C MET A 106 11.78 47.70 7.88
N GLY A 107 11.74 46.39 7.61
CA GLY A 107 12.93 45.55 7.72
C GLY A 107 14.05 46.17 6.89
N ARG A 108 15.18 46.41 7.56
CA ARG A 108 16.43 46.99 7.05
C ARG A 108 16.61 46.75 5.54
N GLU A 109 16.60 47.85 4.78
CA GLU A 109 16.88 47.85 3.34
C GLU A 109 18.22 47.12 3.09
N GLY A 110 18.17 46.13 2.19
CA GLY A 110 19.35 45.33 1.80
C GLY A 110 19.29 43.85 2.18
N SER A 111 18.41 43.43 3.10
CA SER A 111 18.27 42.00 3.42
C SER A 111 17.66 41.20 2.24
N ARG A 112 18.23 40.02 1.93
CA ARG A 112 17.72 39.10 0.89
C ARG A 112 16.23 38.82 1.06
N MET A 113 15.75 38.74 2.31
CA MET A 113 14.34 38.60 2.67
C MET A 113 13.47 39.78 2.22
N ALA A 114 13.94 41.02 2.40
CA ALA A 114 13.20 42.21 1.97
C ALA A 114 13.08 42.28 0.43
N ARG A 115 14.14 41.84 -0.28
CA ARG A 115 14.17 41.77 -1.74
C ARG A 115 13.18 40.73 -2.28
N VAL A 116 13.16 39.52 -1.69
CA VAL A 116 12.18 38.46 -2.01
C VAL A 116 10.75 38.91 -1.70
N ARG A 117 10.53 39.57 -0.56
CA ARG A 117 9.21 40.08 -0.16
C ARG A 117 8.68 41.13 -1.15
N SER A 118 9.55 42.00 -1.67
CA SER A 118 9.21 42.96 -2.72
C SER A 118 8.88 42.32 -4.07
N LEU A 119 9.54 41.20 -4.39
CA LEU A 119 9.36 40.45 -5.63
C LEU A 119 8.00 39.73 -5.60
N VAL A 120 7.73 39.01 -4.51
CA VAL A 120 6.44 38.33 -4.27
C VAL A 120 5.28 39.32 -4.26
N ARG A 121 5.47 40.53 -3.73
CA ARG A 121 4.41 41.56 -3.73
C ARG A 121 4.05 42.04 -5.14
N ARG A 122 5.03 42.13 -6.05
CA ARG A 122 4.88 42.53 -7.46
C ARG A 122 4.23 41.48 -8.37
N VAL A 123 4.18 40.22 -7.95
CA VAL A 123 3.50 39.15 -8.71
C VAL A 123 1.98 39.37 -8.68
N SER A 124 1.32 39.25 -9.85
CA SER A 124 -0.13 39.42 -9.98
C SER A 124 -0.91 38.40 -9.14
N ARG A 125 -2.14 38.74 -8.74
CA ARG A 125 -2.99 37.85 -7.92
C ARG A 125 -3.22 36.50 -8.61
N ASN A 126 -3.38 36.50 -9.93
CA ASN A 126 -3.61 35.30 -10.72
C ASN A 126 -2.36 34.39 -10.75
N MET A 127 -1.16 34.98 -10.84
CA MET A 127 0.09 34.22 -10.77
C MET A 127 0.33 33.65 -9.36
N LYS A 128 0.03 34.41 -8.31
CA LYS A 128 0.08 33.89 -6.92
C LYS A 128 -0.85 32.69 -6.72
N LEU A 129 -2.05 32.74 -7.29
CA LEU A 129 -3.03 31.65 -7.20
C LEU A 129 -2.55 30.42 -7.97
N ARG A 130 -1.97 30.60 -9.17
CA ARG A 130 -1.33 29.51 -9.93
C ARG A 130 -0.18 28.86 -9.16
N TYR A 131 0.72 29.65 -8.56
CA TYR A 131 1.81 29.12 -7.73
C TYR A 131 1.29 28.38 -6.49
N LEU A 132 0.26 28.90 -5.82
CA LEU A 132 -0.36 28.21 -4.69
C LEU A 132 -0.97 26.86 -5.08
N VAL A 133 -1.63 26.78 -6.24
CA VAL A 133 -2.15 25.51 -6.75
C VAL A 133 -1.01 24.52 -7.03
N VAL A 134 0.07 24.95 -7.67
CA VAL A 134 1.24 24.10 -7.93
C VAL A 134 1.87 23.61 -6.61
N ILE A 135 2.04 24.51 -5.64
CA ILE A 135 2.57 24.15 -4.31
C ILE A 135 1.63 23.17 -3.60
N ALA A 136 0.31 23.37 -3.69
CA ALA A 136 -0.67 22.46 -3.10
C ALA A 136 -0.65 21.08 -3.75
N LEU A 137 -0.51 21.00 -5.08
CA LEU A 137 -0.37 19.73 -5.81
C LEU A 137 0.94 19.01 -5.44
N LEU A 138 2.05 19.74 -5.36
CA LEU A 138 3.32 19.18 -4.90
C LEU A 138 3.22 18.70 -3.45
N ALA A 139 2.60 19.49 -2.56
CA ALA A 139 2.39 19.10 -1.17
C ALA A 139 1.52 17.84 -1.07
N MET A 140 0.44 17.74 -1.86
CA MET A 140 -0.41 16.55 -1.94
C MET A 140 0.37 15.33 -2.45
N TYR A 141 1.18 15.50 -3.49
CA TYR A 141 2.07 14.47 -4.02
C TYR A 141 3.04 13.98 -2.93
N PHE A 142 3.77 14.89 -2.28
CA PHE A 142 4.69 14.53 -1.20
C PHE A 142 3.97 13.86 -0.04
N LEU A 143 2.83 14.38 0.39
CA LEU A 143 2.03 13.77 1.46
C LEU A 143 1.58 12.36 1.08
N PHE A 144 1.17 12.12 -0.17
CA PHE A 144 0.77 10.78 -0.62
C PHE A 144 1.90 9.75 -0.49
N TYR A 145 3.14 10.11 -0.87
CA TYR A 145 4.29 9.21 -0.80
C TYR A 145 4.98 9.15 0.58
N LEU A 146 4.89 10.21 1.39
CA LEU A 146 5.45 10.25 2.74
C LEU A 146 4.57 9.55 3.77
N THR A 147 3.26 9.50 3.54
CA THR A 147 2.28 8.87 4.44
C THR A 147 1.94 7.45 3.99
N PRO A 148 1.34 6.61 4.87
CA PRO A 148 0.88 5.27 4.47
C PRO A 148 -0.28 5.29 3.46
N LEU A 149 -0.75 6.45 2.99
CA LEU A 149 -1.80 6.57 1.97
C LEU A 149 -1.45 5.79 0.70
N HIS A 150 -0.20 5.87 0.25
CA HIS A 150 0.26 5.13 -0.91
C HIS A 150 0.17 3.61 -0.72
N TYR A 151 0.46 3.11 0.49
CA TYR A 151 0.29 1.68 0.81
C TYR A 151 -1.17 1.26 0.75
N TYR A 152 -2.08 2.01 1.40
CA TYR A 152 -3.51 1.71 1.39
C TYR A 152 -4.12 1.80 0.00
N TRP A 153 -3.66 2.75 -0.83
CA TRP A 153 -4.07 2.87 -2.23
C TRP A 153 -3.68 1.62 -3.05
N ARG A 154 -2.45 1.12 -2.89
CA ARG A 154 -2.00 -0.12 -3.55
C ARG A 154 -2.76 -1.35 -3.05
N ARG A 155 -3.03 -1.40 -1.75
CA ARG A 155 -3.77 -2.51 -1.13
C ARG A 155 -5.23 -2.57 -1.56
N ALA A 156 -5.88 -1.43 -1.81
CA ALA A 156 -7.31 -1.38 -2.11
C ALA A 156 -7.72 -2.26 -3.31
N LYS A 157 -8.78 -3.07 -3.13
CA LYS A 157 -9.22 -4.13 -4.07
C LYS A 157 -9.50 -3.63 -5.50
N HIS A 158 -10.07 -2.44 -5.63
CA HIS A 158 -10.46 -1.85 -6.92
C HIS A 158 -9.43 -0.92 -7.53
N LEU A 159 -8.43 -0.49 -6.74
CA LEU A 159 -7.39 0.44 -7.19
C LEU A 159 -6.13 -0.37 -7.51
N GLY A 160 -5.19 -0.48 -6.56
CA GLY A 160 -3.97 -1.25 -6.79
C GLY A 160 -4.13 -2.77 -6.75
N GLY A 161 -5.25 -3.29 -6.26
CA GLY A 161 -5.57 -4.71 -6.30
C GLY A 161 -4.69 -5.60 -5.41
N GLY A 162 -3.86 -5.04 -4.53
CA GLY A 162 -2.95 -5.80 -3.67
C GLY A 162 -3.66 -6.81 -2.77
N LYS A 163 -4.81 -6.46 -2.21
CA LYS A 163 -5.60 -7.36 -1.34
C LYS A 163 -6.10 -8.64 -2.04
N LYS A 164 -6.05 -8.72 -3.37
CA LYS A 164 -6.42 -9.93 -4.12
C LYS A 164 -5.35 -11.03 -4.08
N PHE A 165 -4.13 -10.69 -3.67
CA PHE A 165 -2.99 -11.60 -3.69
C PHE A 165 -2.49 -11.87 -2.26
N VAL A 166 -2.30 -13.15 -1.96
CA VAL A 166 -1.71 -13.62 -0.70
C VAL A 166 -0.45 -14.39 -1.05
N VAL A 167 0.66 -14.01 -0.44
CA VAL A 167 1.92 -14.75 -0.52
C VAL A 167 2.00 -15.66 0.69
N ILE A 168 2.19 -16.95 0.46
CA ILE A 168 2.31 -17.98 1.48
C ILE A 168 3.79 -18.35 1.58
N LEU A 169 4.32 -18.28 2.79
CA LEU A 169 5.68 -18.68 3.11
C LEU A 169 5.64 -19.66 4.29
N ALA A 170 6.09 -20.88 4.06
CA ALA A 170 6.40 -21.79 5.15
C ALA A 170 7.76 -21.41 5.73
N ALA A 171 7.77 -20.87 6.96
CA ALA A 171 9.00 -20.53 7.65
C ALA A 171 8.81 -20.75 9.16
N ASN A 172 9.75 -21.45 9.78
CA ASN A 172 9.74 -21.70 11.20
C ASN A 172 10.47 -20.57 11.93
N GLN A 173 9.70 -19.55 12.31
CA GLN A 173 10.20 -18.42 13.12
C GLN A 173 10.68 -18.85 14.52
N GLY A 174 10.29 -20.04 14.97
CA GLY A 174 10.78 -20.68 16.17
C GLY A 174 12.08 -21.48 15.93
N GLY A 175 12.71 -21.91 17.02
CA GLY A 175 13.82 -22.86 16.93
C GLY A 175 13.41 -24.17 16.23
N GLY A 176 14.39 -24.96 15.80
CA GLY A 176 14.11 -26.21 15.12
C GLY A 176 13.35 -27.21 16.01
N VAL A 177 12.51 -28.01 15.38
CA VAL A 177 11.51 -28.86 16.04
C VAL A 177 12.11 -30.15 16.60
N MET A 178 13.00 -30.74 15.81
CA MET A 178 13.65 -32.03 16.04
C MET A 178 15.16 -31.85 16.22
N GLU A 179 15.74 -30.90 15.49
CA GLU A 179 17.16 -30.53 15.55
C GLU A 179 17.31 -29.04 15.82
N TRP A 180 18.45 -28.64 16.39
CA TRP A 180 18.77 -27.23 16.56
C TRP A 180 19.07 -26.59 15.21
N LYS A 181 18.29 -25.56 14.89
CA LYS A 181 18.46 -24.78 13.66
C LYS A 181 19.84 -24.15 13.60
N GLY A 182 20.58 -24.44 12.54
CA GLY A 182 21.95 -23.97 12.36
C GLY A 182 22.01 -22.44 12.12
N PRO A 183 23.15 -21.77 12.39
CA PRO A 183 23.30 -20.33 12.13
C PRO A 183 23.00 -19.93 10.67
N ARG A 184 23.33 -20.82 9.71
CA ARG A 184 23.07 -20.62 8.29
C ARG A 184 21.57 -20.67 7.96
N GLU A 185 20.86 -21.65 8.49
CA GLU A 185 19.40 -21.79 8.32
C GLU A 185 18.64 -20.59 8.92
N TRP A 186 19.07 -20.13 10.10
CA TRP A 186 18.56 -18.89 10.70
C TRP A 186 18.76 -17.68 9.78
N ALA A 187 19.93 -17.58 9.16
CA ALA A 187 20.23 -16.48 8.25
C ALA A 187 19.41 -16.55 6.96
N ILE A 188 19.27 -17.74 6.35
CA ILE A 188 18.44 -17.97 5.15
C ILE A 188 16.99 -17.58 5.44
N GLU A 189 16.41 -18.09 6.53
CA GLU A 189 15.03 -17.77 6.87
C GLU A 189 14.84 -16.27 7.10
N ARG A 190 15.71 -15.66 7.90
CA ARG A 190 15.61 -14.23 8.21
C ARG A 190 15.66 -13.38 6.94
N ASP A 191 16.56 -13.72 6.03
CA ASP A 191 16.74 -12.97 4.78
C ASP A 191 15.58 -13.20 3.81
N SER A 192 15.11 -14.44 3.70
CA SER A 192 13.94 -14.84 2.90
C SER A 192 12.65 -14.15 3.37
N VAL A 193 12.37 -14.22 4.69
CA VAL A 193 11.23 -13.54 5.31
C VAL A 193 11.32 -12.03 5.12
N ARG A 194 12.50 -11.43 5.34
CA ARG A 194 12.70 -9.98 5.16
C ARG A 194 12.48 -9.56 3.71
N ASN A 195 12.97 -10.34 2.75
CA ASN A 195 12.79 -10.09 1.32
C ASN A 195 11.30 -10.10 0.94
N LYS A 196 10.60 -11.19 1.25
CA LYS A 196 9.17 -11.35 0.94
C LYS A 196 8.30 -10.32 1.67
N LYS A 197 8.62 -10.00 2.93
CA LYS A 197 7.94 -8.93 3.68
C LYS A 197 8.15 -7.55 3.05
N LYS A 198 9.35 -7.25 2.56
CA LYS A 198 9.63 -5.99 1.85
C LYS A 198 8.84 -5.90 0.55
N TYR A 199 8.75 -6.98 -0.22
CA TYR A 199 8.00 -7.03 -1.47
C TYR A 199 6.49 -6.88 -1.25
N THR A 200 5.91 -7.68 -0.36
CA THR A 200 4.47 -7.64 -0.03
C THR A 200 4.06 -6.28 0.54
N ASN A 201 4.83 -5.70 1.45
CA ASN A 201 4.58 -4.35 1.97
C ASN A 201 4.64 -3.27 0.88
N ARG A 202 5.52 -3.41 -0.11
CA ARG A 202 5.62 -2.43 -1.19
C ARG A 202 4.38 -2.42 -2.09
N TRP A 203 3.75 -3.57 -2.30
CA TRP A 203 2.61 -3.71 -3.21
C TRP A 203 1.26 -3.87 -2.52
N GLY A 204 1.25 -3.94 -1.19
CA GLY A 204 0.02 -4.08 -0.41
C GLY A 204 -0.56 -5.49 -0.43
N TYR A 205 0.23 -6.51 -0.77
CA TYR A 205 -0.15 -7.93 -0.67
C TYR A 205 -0.20 -8.37 0.79
N ASP A 206 -0.93 -9.45 1.05
CA ASP A 206 -0.89 -10.14 2.33
C ASP A 206 0.22 -11.19 2.33
N LEU A 207 0.96 -11.28 3.43
CA LEU A 207 2.02 -12.28 3.62
C LEU A 207 1.60 -13.17 4.79
N GLU A 208 1.31 -14.44 4.50
CA GLU A 208 1.08 -15.46 5.50
C GLU A 208 2.38 -16.22 5.75
N ILE A 209 2.89 -16.13 6.97
CA ILE A 209 4.03 -16.92 7.41
C ILE A 209 3.48 -18.04 8.28
N VAL A 210 3.61 -19.28 7.79
CA VAL A 210 3.09 -20.46 8.48
C VAL A 210 4.22 -21.16 9.18
N ASP A 211 4.07 -21.25 10.50
CA ASP A 211 4.96 -22.01 11.33
C ASP A 211 4.59 -23.50 11.27
N MET A 212 5.46 -24.27 10.63
CA MET A 212 5.32 -25.72 10.49
C MET A 212 5.83 -26.48 11.73
N SER A 213 6.39 -25.76 12.71
CA SER A 213 7.13 -26.37 13.81
C SER A 213 6.28 -27.28 14.70
N THR A 214 5.10 -26.79 15.05
CA THR A 214 4.17 -27.46 15.95
C THR A 214 3.61 -28.73 15.33
N LYS A 215 3.25 -28.69 14.04
CA LYS A 215 2.74 -29.85 13.32
C LYS A 215 3.79 -30.96 13.20
N LYS A 216 5.04 -30.59 12.89
CA LYS A 216 6.18 -31.53 12.84
C LYS A 216 6.40 -32.30 14.13
N ARG A 217 6.18 -31.65 15.29
CA ARG A 217 6.39 -32.28 16.60
C ARG A 217 5.39 -33.40 16.90
N TYR A 218 4.16 -33.25 16.43
CA TYR A 218 3.05 -34.14 16.79
C TYR A 218 2.65 -35.10 15.65
N ALA A 219 3.31 -35.02 14.51
CA ALA A 219 3.12 -35.94 13.40
C ALA A 219 3.98 -37.21 13.60
N HIS A 220 3.36 -38.38 13.51
CA HIS A 220 4.05 -39.68 13.57
C HIS A 220 4.90 -39.93 12.31
N GLU A 221 4.50 -39.32 11.19
CA GLU A 221 5.26 -39.25 9.96
C GLU A 221 5.16 -37.81 9.45
N TRP A 222 6.31 -37.12 9.34
CA TRP A 222 6.34 -35.73 8.92
C TRP A 222 6.97 -35.59 7.54
N ARG A 223 6.21 -35.00 6.60
CA ARG A 223 6.72 -34.61 5.28
C ARG A 223 6.39 -33.15 4.99
N GLU A 224 7.42 -32.31 5.08
CA GLU A 224 7.34 -30.84 4.93
C GLU A 224 6.65 -30.39 3.65
N SER A 225 6.82 -31.16 2.59
CA SER A 225 6.44 -30.77 1.25
C SER A 225 4.95 -31.05 0.98
N TRP A 226 4.37 -32.04 1.65
CA TRP A 226 2.94 -32.35 1.58
C TRP A 226 2.09 -31.30 2.33
N GLU A 227 2.62 -30.71 3.39
CA GLU A 227 1.94 -29.67 4.21
C GLU A 227 1.55 -28.41 3.42
N LYS A 228 2.09 -28.25 2.21
CA LYS A 228 1.67 -27.22 1.24
C LYS A 228 0.16 -27.22 1.05
N VAL A 229 -0.44 -28.40 0.87
CA VAL A 229 -1.87 -28.57 0.56
C VAL A 229 -2.75 -28.04 1.71
N ASP A 230 -2.49 -28.50 2.93
CA ASP A 230 -3.24 -28.06 4.11
C ASP A 230 -3.03 -26.59 4.43
N THR A 231 -1.81 -26.10 4.21
CA THR A 231 -1.49 -24.70 4.43
C THR A 231 -2.23 -23.79 3.46
N ILE A 232 -2.29 -24.16 2.19
CA ILE A 232 -3.07 -23.45 1.17
C ILE A 232 -4.55 -23.48 1.55
N ARG A 233 -5.10 -24.64 1.94
CA ARG A 233 -6.50 -24.76 2.37
C ARG A 233 -6.82 -23.83 3.55
N ASN A 234 -5.93 -23.73 4.53
CA ASN A 234 -6.09 -22.81 5.65
C ASN A 234 -6.01 -21.33 5.22
N CYS A 235 -5.13 -21.00 4.28
CA CYS A 235 -5.04 -19.64 3.72
C CYS A 235 -6.30 -19.26 2.94
N LEU A 236 -6.88 -20.19 2.17
CA LEU A 236 -8.16 -19.99 1.47
C LEU A 236 -9.30 -19.65 2.44
N ARG A 237 -9.31 -20.23 3.65
CA ARG A 237 -10.29 -19.88 4.69
C ARG A 237 -9.98 -18.55 5.38
N LYS A 238 -8.71 -18.30 5.70
CA LYS A 238 -8.26 -17.09 6.42
C LYS A 238 -8.43 -15.80 5.62
N TYR A 239 -8.24 -15.85 4.30
CA TYR A 239 -8.24 -14.68 3.43
C TYR A 239 -9.37 -14.72 2.39
N PRO A 240 -10.65 -14.57 2.78
CA PRO A 240 -11.81 -14.74 1.89
C PRO A 240 -11.82 -13.76 0.70
N ASP A 241 -11.22 -12.58 0.86
CA ASP A 241 -11.17 -11.54 -0.17
C ASP A 241 -10.10 -11.77 -1.25
N ALA A 242 -9.19 -12.73 -1.04
CA ALA A 242 -8.09 -13.03 -1.94
C ALA A 242 -8.53 -13.98 -3.06
N GLU A 243 -8.04 -13.69 -4.27
CA GLU A 243 -8.31 -14.45 -5.50
C GLU A 243 -7.15 -15.40 -5.81
N TRP A 244 -5.91 -14.94 -5.63
CA TRP A 244 -4.71 -15.68 -5.98
C TRP A 244 -3.80 -15.86 -4.76
N PHE A 245 -3.28 -17.07 -4.63
CA PHE A 245 -2.39 -17.49 -3.57
C PHE A 245 -1.08 -17.90 -4.23
N TRP A 246 0.00 -17.24 -3.83
CA TRP A 246 1.35 -17.51 -4.33
C TRP A 246 2.12 -18.28 -3.27
N TRP A 247 2.41 -19.53 -3.54
CA TRP A 247 3.30 -20.31 -2.71
C TRP A 247 4.75 -19.96 -3.03
N LEU A 248 5.57 -19.71 -1.99
CA LEU A 248 7.00 -19.51 -2.12
C LEU A 248 7.77 -20.31 -1.08
N ASP A 249 8.72 -21.11 -1.54
CA ASP A 249 9.63 -21.84 -0.66
C ASP A 249 10.60 -20.91 0.08
N LEU A 250 11.16 -21.41 1.18
CA LEU A 250 12.11 -20.67 2.01
C LEU A 250 13.37 -20.26 1.22
N ASN A 251 13.88 -21.15 0.38
CA ASN A 251 15.08 -20.99 -0.43
C ASN A 251 14.84 -20.19 -1.72
N THR A 252 13.79 -19.36 -1.76
CA THR A 252 13.51 -18.42 -2.86
C THR A 252 13.79 -16.97 -2.47
N PHE A 253 14.23 -16.16 -3.43
CA PHE A 253 14.50 -14.74 -3.24
C PHE A 253 13.91 -13.90 -4.37
N VAL A 254 13.11 -12.87 -4.01
CA VAL A 254 12.55 -11.92 -4.98
C VAL A 254 13.64 -10.93 -5.39
N MET A 255 14.08 -11.03 -6.65
CA MET A 255 15.18 -10.24 -7.21
C MET A 255 14.69 -8.86 -7.67
N GLU A 256 13.49 -8.77 -8.22
CA GLU A 256 12.94 -7.53 -8.79
C GLU A 256 11.73 -7.02 -7.99
N PRO A 257 11.94 -6.17 -6.96
CA PRO A 257 10.86 -5.62 -6.16
C PRO A 257 10.19 -4.39 -6.83
N SER A 258 10.58 -4.06 -8.06
CA SER A 258 10.25 -2.81 -8.75
C SER A 258 8.88 -2.84 -9.44
N TYR A 259 8.36 -4.02 -9.77
CA TYR A 259 7.06 -4.23 -10.43
C TYR A 259 6.16 -5.21 -9.68
N SER A 260 4.86 -5.16 -10.03
CA SER A 260 3.78 -5.92 -9.39
C SER A 260 3.55 -7.27 -10.08
N LEU A 261 2.90 -8.21 -9.39
CA LEU A 261 2.52 -9.50 -9.96
C LEU A 261 1.49 -9.32 -11.09
N GLN A 262 0.61 -8.32 -10.95
CA GLN A 262 -0.41 -7.99 -11.93
C GLN A 262 0.23 -7.55 -13.25
N SER A 263 1.19 -6.62 -13.19
CA SER A 263 1.92 -6.17 -14.38
C SER A 263 2.79 -7.26 -15.00
N HIS A 264 3.34 -8.16 -14.17
CA HIS A 264 4.26 -9.20 -14.63
C HIS A 264 3.55 -10.39 -15.28
N ILE A 265 2.45 -10.85 -14.69
CA ILE A 265 1.77 -12.10 -15.06
C ILE A 265 0.29 -11.85 -15.36
N PHE A 266 -0.47 -11.37 -14.37
CA PHE A 266 -1.94 -11.52 -14.41
C PHE A 266 -2.66 -10.60 -15.40
N ASN A 267 -2.12 -9.44 -15.74
CA ASN A 267 -2.73 -8.55 -16.74
C ASN A 267 -2.70 -9.15 -18.15
N ASN A 268 -1.67 -9.95 -18.46
CA ASN A 268 -1.47 -10.57 -19.77
C ASN A 268 -1.40 -12.10 -19.66
N LEU A 269 -2.26 -12.68 -18.81
CA LEU A 269 -2.17 -14.09 -18.42
C LEU A 269 -2.10 -15.05 -19.63
N ALA A 270 -2.95 -14.82 -20.63
CA ALA A 270 -3.01 -15.63 -21.86
C ALA A 270 -1.72 -15.62 -22.70
N ALA A 271 -0.96 -14.52 -22.66
CA ALA A 271 0.30 -14.40 -23.41
C ALA A 271 1.51 -14.86 -22.58
N THR A 272 1.41 -14.79 -21.26
CA THR A 272 2.51 -15.19 -20.36
C THR A 272 2.54 -16.69 -20.07
N THR A 273 1.40 -17.36 -20.19
CA THR A 273 1.21 -18.77 -19.84
C THR A 273 0.81 -19.56 -21.07
N TYR A 274 1.14 -20.85 -21.07
CA TYR A 274 0.75 -21.82 -22.07
C TYR A 274 0.15 -23.03 -21.37
N ARG A 275 -0.74 -23.77 -22.02
CA ARG A 275 -1.37 -24.97 -21.42
C ARG A 275 -0.94 -26.28 -22.07
N ASP A 276 -0.52 -26.18 -23.33
CA ASP A 276 -0.04 -27.32 -24.07
C ASP A 276 1.28 -27.79 -23.48
N ILE A 277 1.26 -28.97 -22.87
CA ILE A 277 2.47 -29.57 -22.28
C ILE A 277 3.54 -29.83 -23.35
N ASN A 278 3.18 -29.94 -24.63
CA ASN A 278 4.13 -30.21 -25.71
C ASN A 278 5.07 -29.04 -26.03
N GLU A 279 4.78 -27.82 -25.55
CA GLU A 279 5.69 -26.67 -25.74
C GLU A 279 7.02 -26.87 -24.99
N TYR A 280 6.95 -27.41 -23.77
CA TYR A 280 8.11 -27.78 -22.97
C TYR A 280 7.73 -28.98 -22.11
N ASN A 281 8.40 -30.11 -22.34
CA ASN A 281 8.04 -31.40 -21.76
C ASN A 281 9.30 -32.20 -21.37
N PRO A 282 9.98 -31.83 -20.28
CA PRO A 282 11.19 -32.52 -19.82
C PRO A 282 10.91 -33.99 -19.44
N LEU A 283 9.70 -34.28 -18.98
CA LEU A 283 9.27 -35.62 -18.55
C LEU A 283 8.73 -36.50 -19.68
N ASN A 284 8.68 -35.99 -20.92
CA ASN A 284 8.11 -36.69 -22.07
C ASN A 284 6.71 -37.27 -21.81
N ILE A 285 5.88 -36.51 -21.10
CA ILE A 285 4.50 -36.88 -20.79
C ILE A 285 3.69 -36.89 -22.09
N THR A 286 3.07 -38.02 -22.40
CA THR A 286 2.29 -38.18 -23.64
C THR A 286 0.87 -37.63 -23.45
N HIS A 287 0.67 -36.33 -23.71
CA HIS A 287 -0.66 -35.72 -23.63
C HIS A 287 -0.87 -34.63 -24.70
N PRO A 288 -2.13 -34.42 -25.17
CA PRO A 288 -3.37 -35.09 -24.76
C PRO A 288 -3.57 -36.48 -25.40
N PHE A 289 -4.24 -37.39 -24.70
CA PHE A 289 -4.61 -38.70 -25.26
C PHE A 289 -5.99 -38.65 -25.92
N PRO A 290 -6.13 -39.10 -27.18
CA PRO A 290 -7.43 -39.25 -27.81
C PRO A 290 -8.12 -40.52 -27.27
N ALA A 291 -8.87 -40.38 -26.18
CA ALA A 291 -9.72 -41.46 -25.66
C ALA A 291 -11.20 -41.09 -25.80
N ALA A 292 -11.99 -42.03 -26.31
CA ALA A 292 -13.41 -41.81 -26.66
C ALA A 292 -14.30 -41.45 -25.44
N HIS A 293 -13.90 -41.87 -24.23
CA HIS A 293 -14.63 -41.59 -22.99
C HIS A 293 -14.35 -40.19 -22.41
N LEU A 294 -13.40 -39.45 -22.97
CA LEU A 294 -13.04 -38.10 -22.50
C LEU A 294 -13.93 -37.04 -23.15
N ASP A 295 -14.22 -35.96 -22.44
CA ASP A 295 -14.91 -34.80 -23.01
C ASP A 295 -14.03 -34.04 -24.01
N GLU A 296 -14.63 -33.26 -24.90
CA GLU A 296 -13.90 -32.45 -25.90
C GLU A 296 -12.88 -31.51 -25.26
N GLU A 297 -13.23 -30.90 -24.13
CA GLU A 297 -12.33 -30.04 -23.36
C GLU A 297 -11.13 -30.81 -22.79
N ALA A 298 -11.34 -32.01 -22.27
CA ALA A 298 -10.29 -32.85 -21.70
C ALA A 298 -9.36 -33.49 -22.75
N ARG A 299 -9.85 -33.62 -23.99
CA ARG A 299 -9.04 -34.05 -25.15
C ARG A 299 -8.23 -32.90 -25.75
N SER A 300 -8.66 -31.66 -25.54
CA SER A 300 -7.96 -30.48 -26.05
C SER A 300 -6.65 -30.24 -25.28
N PRO A 301 -5.52 -29.98 -25.97
CA PRO A 301 -4.26 -29.62 -25.29
C PRO A 301 -4.36 -28.30 -24.51
N ILE A 302 -5.27 -27.41 -24.93
CA ILE A 302 -5.43 -26.07 -24.36
C ILE A 302 -6.71 -25.97 -23.50
N GLY A 303 -7.48 -27.06 -23.40
CA GLY A 303 -8.81 -27.06 -22.79
C GLY A 303 -9.76 -26.11 -23.54
N ASP A 304 -10.38 -25.19 -22.81
CA ASP A 304 -11.33 -24.20 -23.31
C ASP A 304 -10.70 -22.94 -23.96
N GLY A 305 -9.38 -22.79 -23.93
CA GLY A 305 -8.67 -21.63 -24.48
C GLY A 305 -8.85 -20.31 -23.73
N LYS A 306 -9.58 -20.25 -22.61
CA LYS A 306 -9.87 -19.00 -21.90
C LYS A 306 -8.96 -18.80 -20.70
N ALA A 307 -8.28 -17.66 -20.59
CA ALA A 307 -7.45 -17.38 -19.41
C ALA A 307 -8.21 -17.38 -18.06
N SER A 308 -9.54 -17.16 -18.08
CA SER A 308 -10.36 -17.13 -16.87
C SER A 308 -10.49 -18.49 -16.17
N SER A 309 -10.37 -19.60 -16.91
CA SER A 309 -10.46 -20.97 -16.39
C SER A 309 -9.13 -21.47 -15.80
N ILE A 310 -8.04 -20.72 -15.95
CA ILE A 310 -6.76 -21.03 -15.28
C ILE A 310 -6.95 -20.90 -13.77
N ASN A 311 -6.75 -21.99 -13.07
CA ASN A 311 -6.81 -22.05 -11.60
C ASN A 311 -5.45 -22.39 -10.99
N LEU A 312 -4.56 -23.04 -11.72
CA LEU A 312 -3.23 -23.43 -11.26
C LEU A 312 -2.19 -22.96 -12.28
N ILE A 313 -1.15 -22.26 -11.81
CA ILE A 313 -0.03 -21.81 -12.65
C ILE A 313 1.25 -22.37 -12.05
N ILE A 314 1.90 -23.26 -12.79
CA ILE A 314 3.09 -23.98 -12.34
C ILE A 314 4.20 -23.82 -13.37
N PRO A 315 5.44 -23.55 -12.93
CA PRO A 315 6.56 -23.58 -13.84
C PRO A 315 7.16 -24.99 -13.97
N GLN A 316 7.84 -25.25 -15.08
CA GLN A 316 8.51 -26.52 -15.33
C GLN A 316 10.03 -26.35 -15.33
N ASP A 317 10.74 -27.19 -14.60
CA ASP A 317 12.21 -27.20 -14.50
C ASP A 317 12.84 -28.34 -15.31
N CYS A 318 14.07 -28.74 -14.98
CA CYS A 318 14.77 -29.80 -15.70
C CYS A 318 14.19 -31.20 -15.43
N SER A 319 13.47 -31.39 -14.32
CA SER A 319 12.96 -32.67 -13.86
C SER A 319 11.43 -32.77 -13.95
N GLY A 320 10.72 -31.69 -14.31
CA GLY A 320 9.27 -31.72 -14.39
C GLY A 320 8.61 -30.49 -13.79
N PHE A 321 7.58 -30.70 -12.98
CA PHE A 321 6.81 -29.64 -12.35
C PHE A 321 7.54 -29.12 -11.12
N ASN A 322 7.73 -27.80 -11.03
CA ASN A 322 8.36 -27.22 -9.86
C ASN A 322 7.36 -26.54 -8.92
N LEU A 323 7.33 -26.97 -7.66
CA LEU A 323 6.43 -26.41 -6.64
C LEU A 323 7.12 -25.50 -5.63
N GLY A 324 8.28 -24.95 -5.98
CA GLY A 324 8.99 -23.96 -5.17
C GLY A 324 8.45 -22.53 -5.32
N SER A 325 7.81 -22.24 -6.46
CA SER A 325 7.09 -20.99 -6.70
C SER A 325 5.95 -21.25 -7.69
N PHE A 326 4.71 -21.24 -7.20
CA PHE A 326 3.52 -21.49 -8.04
C PHE A 326 2.31 -20.71 -7.53
N PHE A 327 1.33 -20.51 -8.41
CA PHE A 327 0.10 -19.79 -8.08
C PHE A 327 -1.11 -20.70 -8.12
N ILE A 328 -2.00 -20.52 -7.16
CA ILE A 328 -3.28 -21.19 -7.11
C ILE A 328 -4.40 -20.17 -6.90
N LYS A 329 -5.45 -20.30 -7.69
CA LYS A 329 -6.62 -19.43 -7.64
C LYS A 329 -7.65 -20.00 -6.69
N ARG A 330 -8.39 -19.16 -5.99
CA ARG A 330 -9.61 -19.56 -5.27
C ARG A 330 -10.67 -20.00 -6.27
N SER A 331 -11.06 -21.27 -6.23
CA SER A 331 -12.15 -21.80 -7.05
C SER A 331 -12.67 -23.11 -6.46
N ALA A 332 -13.89 -23.52 -6.85
CA ALA A 332 -14.41 -24.84 -6.49
C ALA A 332 -13.57 -25.99 -7.07
N TRP A 333 -12.87 -25.74 -8.19
CA TRP A 333 -11.91 -26.69 -8.75
C TRP A 333 -10.70 -26.87 -7.84
N THR A 334 -10.20 -25.77 -7.28
CA THR A 334 -9.06 -25.78 -6.36
C THR A 334 -9.37 -26.56 -5.09
N ASP A 335 -10.56 -26.37 -4.52
CA ASP A 335 -10.96 -27.13 -3.33
C ASP A 335 -10.95 -28.65 -3.59
N ARG A 336 -11.46 -29.07 -4.76
CA ARG A 336 -11.43 -30.49 -5.20
C ARG A 336 -10.02 -30.98 -5.47
N LEU A 337 -9.17 -30.16 -6.11
CA LEU A 337 -7.77 -30.52 -6.35
C LEU A 337 -7.06 -30.76 -5.02
N LEU A 338 -7.19 -29.86 -4.04
CA LEU A 338 -6.54 -30.01 -2.74
C LEU A 338 -7.05 -31.24 -1.97
N ASP A 339 -8.28 -31.70 -2.19
CA ASP A 339 -8.81 -32.93 -1.58
C ASP A 339 -8.15 -34.18 -2.18
N VAL A 340 -8.04 -34.24 -3.51
CA VAL A 340 -7.43 -35.37 -4.22
C VAL A 340 -5.90 -35.36 -4.12
N TRP A 341 -5.29 -34.17 -4.06
CA TRP A 341 -3.85 -34.03 -3.93
C TRP A 341 -3.36 -34.46 -2.56
N TRP A 342 -4.20 -34.38 -1.52
CA TRP A 342 -3.95 -34.98 -0.21
C TRP A 342 -4.72 -36.30 -0.04
N ASP A 343 -4.74 -37.15 -1.07
CA ASP A 343 -5.35 -38.48 -0.93
C ASP A 343 -4.48 -39.37 -0.03
N PRO A 344 -4.99 -39.88 1.11
CA PRO A 344 -4.24 -40.78 1.98
C PRO A 344 -3.75 -42.04 1.25
N VAL A 345 -4.47 -42.53 0.24
CA VAL A 345 -4.04 -43.72 -0.51
C VAL A 345 -2.80 -43.43 -1.33
N GLY A 346 -2.80 -42.32 -2.08
CA GLY A 346 -1.62 -41.88 -2.84
C GLY A 346 -0.46 -41.55 -1.90
N TYR A 347 -0.75 -40.84 -0.80
CA TYR A 347 0.23 -40.53 0.22
C TYR A 347 0.85 -41.80 0.82
N GLU A 348 0.08 -42.75 1.33
CA GLU A 348 0.63 -43.94 2.01
C GLU A 348 1.27 -44.98 1.08
N GLN A 349 0.77 -45.14 -0.15
CA GLN A 349 1.26 -46.21 -1.03
C GLN A 349 2.41 -45.76 -1.93
N LYS A 350 2.43 -44.49 -2.35
CA LYS A 350 3.38 -44.00 -3.36
C LYS A 350 4.48 -43.12 -2.80
N HIS A 351 4.43 -42.73 -1.52
CA HIS A 351 5.48 -41.88 -0.94
C HIS A 351 6.88 -42.50 -0.91
N MET A 352 7.01 -43.83 -0.95
CA MET A 352 8.31 -44.50 -1.02
C MET A 352 8.84 -44.57 -2.46
N GLU A 353 7.95 -44.48 -3.45
CA GLU A 353 8.31 -44.50 -4.87
C GLU A 353 8.62 -43.08 -5.39
N TRP A 354 7.95 -42.06 -4.87
CA TRP A 354 8.11 -40.67 -5.28
C TRP A 354 9.26 -39.97 -4.57
N GLU A 355 10.33 -39.68 -5.31
CA GLU A 355 11.50 -38.97 -4.83
C GLU A 355 11.17 -37.49 -4.53
N HIS A 356 10.40 -36.83 -5.39
CA HIS A 356 10.01 -35.43 -5.25
C HIS A 356 8.62 -35.25 -4.61
N LYS A 357 8.11 -36.30 -3.94
CA LYS A 357 6.97 -36.24 -3.01
C LYS A 357 5.71 -35.63 -3.64
N GLU A 358 5.34 -34.42 -3.25
CA GLU A 358 4.11 -33.74 -3.68
C GLU A 358 4.20 -33.25 -5.13
N GLN A 359 5.41 -33.06 -5.66
CA GLN A 359 5.64 -32.72 -7.07
C GLN A 359 5.24 -33.90 -7.94
N ASP A 360 5.84 -35.07 -7.70
CA ASP A 360 5.51 -36.31 -8.40
C ASP A 360 4.03 -36.68 -8.23
N ALA A 361 3.44 -36.44 -7.06
CA ALA A 361 2.01 -36.67 -6.84
C ALA A 361 1.15 -35.80 -7.76
N LEU A 362 1.51 -34.53 -7.95
CA LEU A 362 0.77 -33.64 -8.83
C LEU A 362 0.97 -34.01 -10.31
N GLU A 363 2.17 -34.44 -10.69
CA GLU A 363 2.46 -34.96 -12.03
C GLU A 363 1.63 -36.21 -12.31
N PHE A 364 1.59 -37.16 -11.37
CA PHE A 364 0.75 -38.35 -11.45
C PHE A 364 -0.73 -37.98 -11.62
N LEU A 365 -1.22 -37.00 -10.85
CA LEU A 365 -2.59 -36.51 -10.99
C LEU A 365 -2.82 -35.85 -12.34
N TYR A 366 -1.90 -35.02 -12.82
CA TYR A 366 -2.00 -34.40 -14.15
C TYR A 366 -2.07 -35.46 -15.26
N ILE A 367 -1.28 -36.53 -15.13
CA ILE A 367 -1.26 -37.62 -16.10
C ILE A 367 -2.58 -38.39 -16.10
N ASN A 368 -3.02 -38.83 -14.92
CA ASN A 368 -4.13 -39.77 -14.79
C ASN A 368 -5.51 -39.11 -14.71
N GLN A 369 -5.61 -37.82 -14.34
CA GLN A 369 -6.88 -37.12 -14.11
C GLN A 369 -7.12 -36.06 -15.20
N PRO A 370 -7.97 -36.35 -16.21
CA PRO A 370 -8.18 -35.45 -17.35
C PRO A 370 -8.77 -34.08 -16.99
N TRP A 371 -9.58 -34.01 -15.92
CA TRP A 371 -10.24 -32.78 -15.48
C TRP A 371 -9.29 -31.74 -14.86
N ILE A 372 -8.05 -32.13 -14.53
CA ILE A 372 -7.04 -31.21 -13.98
C ILE A 372 -6.42 -30.36 -15.09
N ARG A 373 -6.21 -30.94 -16.28
CA ARG A 373 -5.41 -30.35 -17.36
C ARG A 373 -5.95 -29.03 -17.90
N PRO A 374 -7.26 -28.86 -18.19
CA PRO A 374 -7.80 -27.60 -18.72
C PRO A 374 -7.61 -26.39 -17.78
N HIS A 375 -7.49 -26.66 -16.48
CA HIS A 375 -7.38 -25.66 -15.43
C HIS A 375 -5.93 -25.39 -14.97
N THR A 376 -4.98 -26.20 -15.44
CA THR A 376 -3.54 -26.03 -15.20
C THR A 376 -2.90 -25.30 -16.37
N ALA A 377 -2.15 -24.25 -16.07
CA ALA A 377 -1.33 -23.54 -17.03
C ALA A 377 0.13 -23.57 -16.59
N PHE A 378 1.00 -23.62 -17.58
CA PHE A 378 2.43 -23.55 -17.40
C PHE A 378 2.95 -22.14 -17.66
N ILE A 379 4.03 -21.81 -16.99
CA ILE A 379 4.75 -20.55 -17.17
C ILE A 379 6.24 -20.85 -17.31
N GLN A 380 6.94 -20.05 -18.10
CA GLN A 380 8.39 -20.15 -18.21
C GLN A 380 9.04 -20.03 -16.82
N GLN A 381 9.87 -21.00 -16.47
CA GLN A 381 10.54 -21.11 -15.17
C GLN A 381 11.20 -19.80 -14.74
N ARG A 382 11.99 -19.18 -15.63
CA ARG A 382 12.69 -17.92 -15.35
C ARG A 382 11.80 -16.75 -14.96
N LYS A 383 10.51 -16.75 -15.34
CA LYS A 383 9.60 -15.65 -14.97
C LYS A 383 9.24 -15.65 -13.50
N ILE A 384 9.19 -16.79 -12.82
CA ILE A 384 8.69 -16.87 -11.44
C ILE A 384 9.55 -17.73 -10.50
N ASN A 385 10.51 -18.46 -11.06
CA ASN A 385 11.21 -19.54 -10.38
C ASN A 385 12.57 -19.87 -11.03
N SER A 386 13.33 -18.86 -11.46
CA SER A 386 14.65 -19.09 -12.08
C SER A 386 15.61 -19.84 -11.15
N PHE A 387 16.50 -20.65 -11.70
CA PHE A 387 17.48 -21.42 -10.93
C PHE A 387 18.88 -20.79 -10.96
N PRO A 388 19.67 -20.94 -9.89
CA PRO A 388 21.10 -20.62 -9.95
C PRO A 388 21.82 -21.60 -10.88
N GLU A 389 22.94 -21.18 -11.46
CA GLU A 389 23.76 -21.99 -12.40
C GLU A 389 24.18 -23.37 -11.84
N GLY A 390 24.18 -23.54 -10.51
CA GLY A 390 24.49 -24.83 -9.87
C GLY A 390 23.33 -25.83 -9.83
N ALA A 391 22.07 -25.38 -9.97
CA ALA A 391 20.89 -26.26 -9.95
C ALA A 391 20.54 -26.71 -11.37
N CYS A 392 20.21 -27.99 -11.58
CA CYS A 392 20.00 -28.56 -12.92
C CYS A 392 21.21 -28.42 -13.86
N SER A 393 22.43 -28.51 -13.31
CA SER A 393 23.69 -28.25 -14.04
C SER A 393 24.24 -29.43 -14.84
N GLU A 394 23.57 -30.60 -14.82
CA GLU A 394 24.02 -31.82 -15.52
C GLU A 394 24.24 -31.59 -17.03
N ASN A 395 23.36 -30.78 -17.64
CA ASN A 395 23.43 -30.43 -19.06
C ASN A 395 24.06 -29.04 -19.30
N GLY A 396 24.67 -28.44 -18.28
CA GLY A 396 25.22 -27.09 -18.32
C GLY A 396 24.18 -25.97 -18.15
N ASN A 397 24.59 -24.73 -18.47
CA ASN A 397 23.75 -23.55 -18.28
C ASN A 397 22.69 -23.40 -19.39
N ASP A 398 21.47 -23.87 -19.09
CA ASP A 398 20.28 -23.62 -19.91
C ASP A 398 19.67 -22.23 -19.67
N THR A 399 19.62 -21.42 -20.73
CA THR A 399 18.98 -20.09 -20.78
C THR A 399 17.47 -20.09 -20.49
N ARG A 400 16.79 -21.23 -20.47
CA ARG A 400 15.36 -21.34 -20.16
C ARG A 400 15.04 -21.45 -18.68
N ILE A 401 15.99 -21.97 -17.90
CA ILE A 401 15.79 -22.35 -16.49
C ILE A 401 16.66 -21.48 -15.58
N HIS A 402 17.89 -21.19 -15.99
CA HIS A 402 18.86 -20.48 -15.16
C HIS A 402 18.65 -18.96 -15.15
N TYR A 403 19.00 -18.36 -14.01
CA TYR A 403 18.89 -16.93 -13.76
C TYR A 403 19.77 -16.13 -14.73
N ASN A 404 19.17 -15.15 -15.40
CA ASN A 404 19.88 -14.22 -16.27
C ASN A 404 19.87 -12.80 -15.70
N GLU A 405 21.07 -12.29 -15.42
CA GLU A 405 21.28 -10.93 -14.90
C GLU A 405 20.79 -9.83 -15.84
N LYS A 406 20.92 -10.01 -17.16
CA LYS A 406 20.58 -8.99 -18.15
C LYS A 406 19.08 -8.84 -18.33
N GLU A 407 18.37 -9.96 -18.29
CA GLU A 407 16.92 -10.03 -18.46
C GLU A 407 16.16 -9.76 -17.16
N ARG A 408 16.87 -9.70 -16.02
CA ARG A 408 16.33 -9.39 -14.68
C ARG A 408 15.17 -10.32 -14.30
N ASP A 409 15.51 -11.60 -14.18
CA ASP A 409 14.55 -12.60 -13.75
C ASP A 409 13.96 -12.26 -12.38
N PHE A 410 12.66 -12.52 -12.20
CA PHE A 410 11.88 -11.95 -11.10
C PHE A 410 12.22 -12.55 -9.73
N VAL A 411 12.36 -13.88 -9.69
CA VAL A 411 12.58 -14.68 -8.49
C VAL A 411 13.59 -15.75 -8.81
N VAL A 412 14.57 -15.91 -7.93
CA VAL A 412 15.52 -17.02 -7.95
C VAL A 412 15.13 -18.04 -6.88
N ASN A 413 15.19 -19.31 -7.24
CA ASN A 413 14.95 -20.45 -6.36
C ASN A 413 16.22 -21.30 -6.30
N MET A 414 16.82 -21.37 -5.12
CA MET A 414 18.00 -22.20 -4.84
C MET A 414 17.54 -23.63 -4.52
N ALA A 415 16.76 -24.22 -5.43
CA ALA A 415 16.26 -25.58 -5.29
C ALA A 415 17.41 -26.57 -5.26
N GLY A 416 17.36 -27.56 -4.35
CA GLY A 416 18.40 -28.59 -4.22
C GLY A 416 19.76 -28.07 -3.72
N CYS A 417 19.84 -26.86 -3.16
CA CYS A 417 21.11 -26.34 -2.63
C CYS A 417 21.60 -27.10 -1.40
N GLU A 418 20.72 -27.85 -0.73
CA GLU A 418 21.03 -28.69 0.43
C GLU A 418 21.88 -29.91 0.04
N TRP A 419 21.89 -30.27 -1.24
CA TRP A 419 22.57 -31.46 -1.76
C TRP A 419 23.92 -31.07 -2.37
N GLY A 420 24.91 -30.84 -1.50
CA GLY A 420 26.30 -30.61 -1.91
C GLY A 420 26.63 -29.18 -2.35
N ARG A 421 25.71 -28.22 -2.23
CA ARG A 421 25.95 -26.77 -2.47
C ARG A 421 25.79 -25.96 -1.19
N ASP A 422 26.06 -24.66 -1.25
CA ASP A 422 25.90 -23.75 -0.11
C ASP A 422 24.70 -22.81 -0.31
N CYS A 423 23.55 -23.22 0.22
CA CYS A 423 22.31 -22.42 0.18
C CYS A 423 22.51 -21.00 0.70
N TRP A 424 23.26 -20.84 1.79
CA TRP A 424 23.44 -19.54 2.43
C TRP A 424 24.33 -18.63 1.59
N GLY A 425 25.45 -19.16 1.07
CA GLY A 425 26.35 -18.43 0.19
C GLY A 425 25.66 -17.98 -1.10
N GLU A 426 24.87 -18.84 -1.72
CA GLU A 426 24.08 -18.50 -2.90
C GLU A 426 23.03 -17.42 -2.59
N MET A 427 22.25 -17.59 -1.52
CA MET A 427 21.24 -16.62 -1.08
C MET A 427 21.88 -15.25 -0.79
N TYR A 428 23.04 -15.25 -0.13
CA TYR A 428 23.80 -14.04 0.14
C TYR A 428 24.25 -13.36 -1.16
N ASN A 429 24.78 -14.13 -2.12
CA ASN A 429 25.20 -13.60 -3.41
C ASN A 429 24.03 -12.95 -4.17
N PHE A 430 22.90 -13.64 -4.30
CA PHE A 430 21.71 -13.08 -4.95
C PHE A 430 21.13 -11.88 -4.21
N ARG A 431 21.23 -11.85 -2.88
CA ARG A 431 20.82 -10.70 -2.08
C ARG A 431 21.67 -9.47 -2.38
N GLU A 432 23.00 -9.62 -2.42
CA GLU A 432 23.91 -8.52 -2.78
C GLU A 432 23.70 -8.08 -4.24
N LEU A 433 23.51 -9.03 -5.15
CA LEU A 433 23.20 -8.77 -6.56
C LEU A 433 21.89 -8.00 -6.71
N SER A 434 20.81 -8.42 -6.03
CA SER A 434 19.52 -7.72 -6.05
C SER A 434 19.66 -6.30 -5.50
N ASN A 435 20.42 -6.10 -4.41
CA ASN A 435 20.69 -4.77 -3.88
C ASN A 435 21.44 -3.91 -4.92
N TYR A 436 22.45 -4.46 -5.58
CA TYR A 436 23.24 -3.79 -6.60
C TYR A 436 22.41 -3.39 -7.84
N LEU A 437 21.55 -4.30 -8.33
CA LEU A 437 20.71 -4.09 -9.51
C LEU A 437 19.55 -3.11 -9.26
N ASN A 438 19.08 -3.02 -8.01
CA ASN A 438 17.95 -2.19 -7.60
C ASN A 438 18.35 -0.88 -6.88
N ARG A 439 19.61 -0.45 -7.01
CA ARG A 439 20.07 0.84 -6.49
C ARG A 439 19.24 2.00 -7.02
N THR A 440 18.84 2.89 -6.13
CA THR A 440 18.15 4.13 -6.49
C THR A 440 19.06 5.05 -7.31
N LEU A 441 18.49 5.97 -8.08
CA LEU A 441 19.27 6.96 -8.83
C LEU A 441 20.21 7.76 -7.92
N TRP A 442 19.80 8.01 -6.68
CA TRP A 442 20.61 8.70 -5.68
C TRP A 442 21.78 7.86 -5.16
N GLU A 443 21.57 6.57 -4.92
CA GLU A 443 22.64 5.63 -4.55
C GLU A 443 23.65 5.47 -5.70
N LYS A 444 23.18 5.30 -6.93
CA LYS A 444 24.04 5.28 -8.12
C LYS A 444 24.86 6.56 -8.25
N PHE A 445 24.24 7.72 -8.04
CA PHE A 445 24.96 9.00 -8.05
C PHE A 445 26.05 9.06 -6.96
N LYS A 446 25.76 8.62 -5.73
CA LYS A 446 26.74 8.61 -4.65
C LYS A 446 27.90 7.65 -4.91
N GLU A 447 27.60 6.42 -5.31
CA GLU A 447 28.60 5.37 -5.44
C GLU A 447 29.39 5.49 -6.74
N ASP A 448 28.71 5.66 -7.88
CA ASP A 448 29.35 5.59 -9.19
C ASP A 448 30.03 6.92 -9.56
N LEU A 449 29.57 8.05 -9.01
CA LEU A 449 30.11 9.38 -9.31
C LEU A 449 30.87 9.99 -8.13
N VAL A 450 30.22 10.16 -6.96
CA VAL A 450 30.85 10.85 -5.83
C VAL A 450 32.00 10.03 -5.23
N ALA A 451 31.81 8.73 -4.98
CA ALA A 451 32.84 7.89 -4.39
C ALA A 451 34.04 7.68 -5.34
N VAL A 452 33.79 7.59 -6.65
CA VAL A 452 34.86 7.48 -7.66
C VAL A 452 35.67 8.77 -7.76
N ILE A 453 35.02 9.94 -7.76
CA ILE A 453 35.71 11.23 -7.75
C ILE A 453 36.51 11.39 -6.46
N TRP A 454 35.93 11.03 -5.31
CA TRP A 454 36.62 11.08 -4.03
C TRP A 454 37.85 10.17 -3.99
N PHE A 455 37.74 8.94 -4.50
CA PHE A 455 38.86 8.02 -4.62
C PHE A 455 39.97 8.58 -5.50
N LYS A 456 39.63 9.22 -6.63
CA LYS A 456 40.62 9.87 -7.50
C LYS A 456 41.33 11.05 -6.83
N ILE A 457 40.66 11.78 -5.95
CA ILE A 457 41.22 12.94 -5.26
C ILE A 457 42.06 12.54 -4.03
N THR A 458 41.62 11.55 -3.27
CA THR A 458 42.20 11.24 -1.94
C THR A 458 42.98 9.92 -1.90
N GLY A 459 42.84 9.06 -2.91
CA GLY A 459 43.39 7.70 -2.91
C GLY A 459 42.69 6.73 -1.95
N GLN A 460 41.68 7.18 -1.20
CA GLN A 460 40.97 6.36 -0.22
C GLN A 460 39.62 5.88 -0.77
N LYS A 461 39.39 4.56 -0.73
CA LYS A 461 38.08 3.99 -1.09
C LYS A 461 37.11 4.22 0.06
N ILE A 462 36.03 4.96 -0.22
CA ILE A 462 34.90 5.09 0.70
C ILE A 462 33.75 4.27 0.12
N ARG A 463 33.18 3.36 0.93
CA ARG A 463 31.82 2.85 0.70
C ARG A 463 30.87 3.82 1.39
N ILE A 464 30.05 4.53 0.61
CA ILE A 464 29.08 5.54 1.09
C ILE A 464 27.69 4.93 1.18
#